data_AF-A7EJI8-F1
#
_entry.id   AF-A7EJI8-F1
#
_cell.length_a   1.000
_cell.length_b   1.000
_cell.length_c   1.000
_cell.angle_alpha   90.00
_cell.angle_beta   90.00
_cell.angle_gamma   90.00
#
_symmetry.space_group_name_H-M   'P 1'
#
loop_
_entity.id
_entity.type
_entity.pdbx_description
1 polymer ?
#
loop_
_entity_poly.entity_id
_entity_poly.type
_entity_poly.pdbx_seq_one_letter_code
_entity_poly.pdbx_strand_id
1 'polypeptide(L)'
;MSYQMQTLPGITLHGEPEKTGVYDQQEIVTMISQYYEVLAQMLYFPSSYIKYAPHDPPIDVDLAKSYNLEPQVIELLQALPYVEGYCNEDEFILGGSFADMRDPEVLKQSRDPGFCSPDGGFDDENGEYVRPWELCINECGNGGPIMYLDTRNGHITVIGQESSRCEDPGLSGFPERSEGPNRNSHAHLPSRHAKEFFEYCRNGLLKLQWIPSSEDRKMVYESDEEYGDLKRLFRTYGWPHNFNSAGFDSAYTRWREFIDVKQIAAYCAKDRANVMLEKAIAGHGGWEGERAEMVKAWKKHFEDSIEREEKDLKWRKEEGKNFCKQEEVRKIEEEIKDLKEGLMNVDRQPMTAEKAVRPL
;
A
#
# COMPACT_ATOMS: atom_id res chain seq x y z
N MET A 1 6.33 -11.08 -44.70
CA MET A 1 5.78 -9.82 -44.13
C MET A 1 6.55 -9.55 -42.85
N SER A 2 7.49 -8.61 -42.88
CA SER A 2 8.34 -8.29 -41.72
C SER A 2 7.53 -7.46 -40.72
N TYR A 3 7.35 -7.98 -39.50
CA TYR A 3 6.91 -7.17 -38.39
C TYR A 3 8.08 -6.30 -37.93
N GLN A 4 7.97 -4.99 -38.16
CA GLN A 4 8.82 -3.99 -37.52
C GLN A 4 8.43 -3.90 -36.04
N MET A 5 9.36 -4.26 -35.15
CA MET A 5 9.26 -3.92 -33.73
C MET A 5 9.40 -2.39 -33.59
N GLN A 6 8.37 -1.75 -33.03
CA GLN A 6 8.50 -0.39 -32.52
C GLN A 6 9.40 -0.45 -31.27
N THR A 7 10.59 0.11 -31.38
CA THR A 7 11.52 0.29 -30.26
C THR A 7 11.07 1.49 -29.43
N LEU A 8 10.67 1.25 -28.18
CA LEU A 8 10.64 2.29 -27.14
C LEU A 8 12.08 2.52 -26.65
N PRO A 9 12.58 3.77 -26.57
CA PRO A 9 13.95 4.02 -26.10
C PRO A 9 14.03 3.83 -24.59
N GLY A 10 14.93 2.95 -24.14
CA GLY A 10 15.39 2.91 -22.73
C GLY A 10 15.12 1.63 -21.94
N ILE A 11 14.67 0.54 -22.57
CA ILE A 11 14.54 -0.77 -21.89
C ILE A 11 15.41 -1.78 -22.62
N THR A 12 16.52 -2.16 -21.99
CA THR A 12 17.30 -3.34 -22.38
C THR A 12 16.58 -4.55 -21.82
N LEU A 13 15.96 -5.36 -22.68
CA LEU A 13 15.51 -6.69 -22.30
C LEU A 13 16.76 -7.60 -22.31
N HIS A 14 17.31 -7.83 -21.12
CA HIS A 14 18.36 -8.83 -20.95
C HIS A 14 17.77 -10.25 -21.08
N GLY A 15 18.62 -11.21 -21.45
CA GLY A 15 18.26 -12.61 -21.69
C GLY A 15 17.71 -13.33 -20.46
N GLU A 16 17.65 -14.66 -20.52
CA GLU A 16 17.10 -15.48 -19.43
C GLU A 16 17.60 -15.02 -18.04
N PRO A 17 16.71 -14.94 -17.02
CA PRO A 17 17.11 -14.59 -15.66
C PRO A 17 18.20 -15.54 -15.18
N GLU A 18 19.40 -14.99 -15.10
CA GLU A 18 20.64 -15.69 -14.87
C GLU A 18 20.87 -15.69 -13.35
N LYS A 19 20.96 -16.85 -12.66
CA LYS A 19 21.30 -16.94 -11.21
C LYS A 19 22.76 -16.55 -10.91
N THR A 20 23.35 -15.71 -11.75
CA THR A 20 24.73 -15.21 -11.73
C THR A 20 24.70 -13.76 -11.24
N GLY A 21 24.44 -13.60 -9.93
CA GLY A 21 24.55 -12.33 -9.23
C GLY A 21 25.52 -12.45 -8.06
N VAL A 22 26.19 -11.34 -7.73
CA VAL A 22 27.02 -11.26 -6.53
C VAL A 22 26.18 -10.61 -5.45
N TYR A 23 25.91 -11.36 -4.38
CA TYR A 23 25.27 -10.79 -3.20
C TYR A 23 26.12 -9.66 -2.61
N ASP A 24 25.49 -8.52 -2.39
CA ASP A 24 26.03 -7.39 -1.62
C ASP A 24 25.00 -6.96 -0.58
N GLN A 25 25.31 -7.20 0.70
CA GLN A 25 24.46 -6.84 1.83
C GLN A 25 24.15 -5.34 1.85
N GLN A 26 25.15 -4.49 1.61
CA GLN A 26 24.98 -3.05 1.68
C GLN A 26 24.10 -2.55 0.52
N GLU A 27 24.20 -3.16 -0.66
CA GLU A 27 23.32 -2.85 -1.78
C GLU A 27 21.86 -3.18 -1.44
N ILE A 28 21.59 -4.36 -0.87
CA ILE A 28 20.24 -4.79 -0.47
C ILE A 28 19.65 -3.84 0.59
N VAL A 29 20.41 -3.57 1.66
CA VAL A 29 20.00 -2.63 2.72
C VAL A 29 19.68 -1.26 2.13
N THR A 30 20.53 -0.77 1.22
CA THR A 30 20.34 0.53 0.57
C THR A 30 19.08 0.56 -0.30
N MET A 31 18.83 -0.49 -1.09
CA MET A 31 17.67 -0.56 -1.97
C MET A 31 16.34 -0.61 -1.20
N ILE A 32 16.25 -1.41 -0.15
CA ILE A 32 15.07 -1.49 0.71
C ILE A 32 14.86 -0.15 1.45
N SER A 33 15.94 0.45 1.98
CA SER A 33 15.87 1.77 2.61
C SER A 33 15.31 2.82 1.67
N GLN A 34 15.82 2.89 0.44
CA GLN A 34 15.36 3.84 -0.57
C GLN A 34 13.90 3.61 -0.97
N TYR A 35 13.45 2.35 -1.00
CA TYR A 35 12.04 2.05 -1.25
C TYR A 35 11.14 2.58 -0.13
N TYR A 36 11.47 2.30 1.14
CA TYR A 36 10.74 2.83 2.30
C TYR A 36 10.76 4.36 2.36
N GLU A 37 11.89 4.99 2.03
CA GLU A 37 12.02 6.44 1.98
C GLU A 37 11.10 7.05 0.92
N VAL A 38 10.93 6.39 -0.24
CA VAL A 38 9.98 6.84 -1.26
C VAL A 38 8.55 6.69 -0.77
N LEU A 39 8.19 5.60 -0.09
CA LEU A 39 6.86 5.45 0.53
C LEU A 39 6.59 6.55 1.56
N ALA A 40 7.57 6.87 2.41
CA ALA A 40 7.45 7.96 3.38
C ALA A 40 7.32 9.33 2.70
N GLN A 41 8.05 9.58 1.61
CA GLN A 41 7.91 10.80 0.81
C GLN A 41 6.53 10.91 0.14
N MET A 42 5.93 9.78 -0.23
CA MET A 42 4.55 9.70 -0.72
C MET A 42 3.50 9.79 0.40
N LEU A 43 3.92 10.04 1.64
CA LEU A 43 3.05 10.17 2.82
C LEU A 43 2.28 8.89 3.13
N TYR A 44 2.80 7.73 2.73
CA TYR A 44 2.22 6.44 3.10
C TYR A 44 2.32 6.22 4.62
N PHE A 45 3.48 6.54 5.19
CA PHE A 45 3.73 6.62 6.63
C PHE A 45 4.74 7.74 6.97
N PRO A 46 4.80 8.20 8.23
CA PRO A 46 5.83 9.13 8.67
C PRO A 46 7.23 8.54 8.53
N SER A 47 8.22 9.32 8.09
CA SER A 47 9.61 8.86 7.97
C SER A 47 10.19 8.35 9.29
N SER A 48 9.68 8.82 10.43
CA SER A 48 10.05 8.35 11.77
C SER A 48 9.69 6.88 12.04
N TYR A 49 8.86 6.26 11.21
CA TYR A 49 8.51 4.85 11.32
C TYR A 49 9.61 3.94 10.78
N ILE A 50 10.49 4.45 9.91
CA ILE A 50 11.63 3.69 9.39
C ILE A 50 12.71 3.61 10.49
N LYS A 51 13.04 2.38 10.89
CA LYS A 51 14.04 2.07 11.92
C LYS A 51 15.26 1.41 11.28
N TYR A 52 16.34 2.16 11.22
CA TYR A 52 17.62 1.68 10.74
C TYR A 52 18.41 0.99 11.86
N ALA A 53 19.37 0.15 11.48
CA ALA A 53 20.33 -0.42 12.41
C ALA A 53 21.23 0.67 13.04
N PRO A 54 21.77 0.46 14.26
CA PRO A 54 21.51 -0.66 15.16
C PRO A 54 20.11 -0.61 15.77
N HIS A 55 19.48 -1.77 15.93
CA HIS A 55 18.08 -1.87 16.35
C HIS A 55 17.89 -1.89 17.86
N ASP A 56 16.78 -1.30 18.31
CA ASP A 56 16.23 -1.40 19.65
C ASP A 56 14.72 -1.71 19.53
N PRO A 57 14.25 -2.91 19.92
CA PRO A 57 15.04 -4.04 20.41
C PRO A 57 15.94 -4.64 19.31
N PRO A 58 17.07 -5.29 19.66
CA PRO A 58 17.92 -5.99 18.71
C PRO A 58 17.26 -7.25 18.16
N ILE A 59 17.74 -7.72 17.00
CA ILE A 59 17.37 -9.04 16.45
C ILE A 59 17.75 -10.15 17.44
N ASP A 60 16.87 -11.12 17.64
CA ASP A 60 17.17 -12.33 18.41
C ASP A 60 18.07 -13.27 17.60
N VAL A 61 19.38 -13.06 17.73
CA VAL A 61 20.42 -13.84 17.04
C VAL A 61 20.41 -15.31 17.45
N ASP A 62 20.05 -15.63 18.70
CA ASP A 62 20.04 -17.01 19.17
C ASP A 62 18.82 -17.77 18.63
N LEU A 63 17.67 -17.11 18.55
CA LEU A 63 16.50 -17.63 17.84
C LEU A 63 16.80 -17.85 16.36
N ALA A 64 17.43 -16.88 15.69
CA ALA A 64 17.83 -17.00 14.28
C ALA A 64 18.75 -18.22 14.04
N LYS A 65 19.74 -18.43 14.91
CA LYS A 65 20.61 -19.61 14.86
C LYS A 65 19.85 -20.91 15.13
N SER A 66 18.85 -20.90 16.01
CA SER A 66 18.04 -22.08 16.31
C SER A 66 17.24 -22.58 15.09
N TYR A 67 16.92 -21.68 14.15
CA TYR A 67 16.33 -21.99 12.85
C TYR A 67 17.35 -22.32 11.76
N ASN A 68 18.61 -22.56 12.15
CA ASN A 68 19.70 -22.91 11.24
C ASN A 68 19.93 -21.87 10.14
N LEU A 69 19.69 -20.58 10.42
CA LEU A 69 20.01 -19.51 9.48
C LEU A 69 21.53 -19.36 9.33
N GLU A 70 21.98 -19.17 8.10
CA GLU A 70 23.40 -18.94 7.82
C GLU A 70 23.86 -17.58 8.38
N PRO A 71 25.16 -17.44 8.77
CA PRO A 71 25.68 -16.18 9.32
C PRO A 71 25.37 -14.96 8.45
N GLN A 72 25.42 -15.11 7.12
CA GLN A 72 25.13 -14.05 6.17
C GLN A 72 23.67 -13.55 6.24
N VAL A 73 22.71 -14.45 6.47
CA VAL A 73 21.29 -14.07 6.67
C VAL A 73 21.12 -13.34 8.01
N ILE A 74 21.80 -13.81 9.06
CA ILE A 74 21.77 -13.19 10.39
C ILE A 74 22.41 -11.79 10.36
N GLU A 75 23.51 -11.61 9.61
CA GLU A 75 24.14 -10.32 9.38
C GLU A 75 23.22 -9.36 8.62
N LEU A 76 22.50 -9.86 7.60
CA LEU A 76 21.51 -9.09 6.86
C LEU A 76 20.34 -8.64 7.75
N LEU A 77 19.75 -9.56 8.54
CA LEU A 77 18.68 -9.25 9.49
C LEU A 77 19.05 -8.10 10.43
N GLN A 78 20.30 -8.07 10.91
CA GLN A 78 20.76 -7.01 11.81
C GLN A 78 21.00 -5.66 11.13
N ALA A 79 20.99 -5.61 9.80
CA ALA A 79 21.32 -4.43 9.00
C ALA A 79 20.12 -3.85 8.23
N LEU A 80 19.08 -4.64 7.98
CA LEU A 80 17.89 -4.20 7.23
C LEU A 80 17.16 -3.07 7.97
N PRO A 81 16.61 -2.07 7.25
CA PRO A 81 15.64 -1.18 7.85
C PRO A 81 14.33 -1.93 8.13
N TYR A 82 13.62 -1.56 9.19
CA TYR A 82 12.28 -2.05 9.51
C TYR A 82 11.28 -0.89 9.59
N VAL A 83 9.98 -1.17 9.46
CA VAL A 83 8.92 -0.15 9.55
C VAL A 83 8.04 -0.46 10.76
N GLU A 84 8.00 0.46 11.73
CA GLU A 84 7.13 0.33 12.90
C GLU A 84 5.70 0.79 12.64
N GLY A 85 4.76 0.26 13.42
CA GLY A 85 3.35 0.68 13.39
C GLY A 85 2.57 0.12 12.19
N TYR A 86 3.21 -0.73 11.39
CA TYR A 86 2.65 -1.48 10.29
C TYR A 86 2.70 -2.97 10.62
N CYS A 87 1.69 -3.73 10.17
CA CYS A 87 1.55 -5.15 10.46
C CYS A 87 1.16 -5.95 9.20
N ASN A 88 0.86 -7.23 9.41
CA ASN A 88 0.56 -8.21 8.37
C ASN A 88 -0.63 -7.85 7.45
N GLU A 89 -1.43 -6.83 7.74
CA GLU A 89 -2.53 -6.38 6.87
C GLU A 89 -2.17 -5.13 6.04
N ASP A 90 -1.00 -4.54 6.28
CA ASP A 90 -0.60 -3.29 5.65
C ASP A 90 0.37 -3.57 4.49
N GLU A 91 -0.02 -3.17 3.28
CA GLU A 91 0.69 -3.53 2.06
C GLU A 91 2.07 -2.85 1.97
N PHE A 92 3.12 -3.67 2.04
CA PHE A 92 4.48 -3.30 1.69
C PHE A 92 4.63 -3.13 0.20
N ILE A 93 4.45 -4.21 -0.57
CA ILE A 93 4.66 -4.20 -2.01
C ILE A 93 4.00 -5.38 -2.71
N LEU A 94 3.32 -5.11 -3.84
CA LEU A 94 2.63 -6.11 -4.67
C LEU A 94 1.62 -6.95 -3.86
N GLY A 95 0.96 -6.37 -2.86
CA GLY A 95 0.04 -7.08 -1.97
C GLY A 95 0.69 -7.78 -0.77
N GLY A 96 2.01 -7.92 -0.72
CA GLY A 96 2.71 -8.47 0.45
C GLY A 96 2.85 -7.43 1.55
N SER A 97 2.97 -7.86 2.81
CA SER A 97 2.95 -7.00 4.00
C SER A 97 4.34 -6.74 4.61
N PHE A 98 4.49 -5.68 5.40
CA PHE A 98 5.76 -5.38 6.07
C PHE A 98 6.14 -6.48 7.06
N ALA A 99 7.42 -6.87 7.09
CA ALA A 99 7.96 -7.79 8.08
C ALA A 99 8.95 -7.09 9.00
N ASP A 100 8.61 -6.97 10.29
CA ASP A 100 9.53 -6.51 11.33
C ASP A 100 10.16 -7.70 12.05
N MET A 101 11.33 -8.15 11.56
CA MET A 101 12.02 -9.34 12.09
C MET A 101 12.65 -9.12 13.48
N ARG A 102 12.51 -7.92 14.06
CA ARG A 102 12.82 -7.68 15.48
C ARG A 102 11.79 -8.34 16.38
N ASP A 103 10.59 -8.62 15.86
CA ASP A 103 9.59 -9.45 16.53
C ASP A 103 9.94 -10.95 16.34
N PRO A 104 10.16 -11.71 17.44
CA PRO A 104 10.43 -13.14 17.38
C PRO A 104 9.38 -13.97 16.63
N GLU A 105 8.09 -13.60 16.70
CA GLU A 105 7.04 -14.35 16.01
C GLU A 105 7.08 -14.11 14.50
N VAL A 106 7.43 -12.90 14.04
CA VAL A 106 7.65 -12.60 12.62
C VAL A 106 8.87 -13.36 12.10
N LEU A 107 9.98 -13.37 12.86
CA LEU A 107 11.17 -14.13 12.49
C LEU A 107 10.88 -15.64 12.39
N LYS A 108 10.10 -16.19 13.31
CA LYS A 108 9.65 -17.58 13.25
C LYS A 108 8.76 -17.85 12.04
N GLN A 109 7.76 -17.00 11.79
CA GLN A 109 6.85 -17.11 10.67
C GLN A 109 7.59 -17.04 9.32
N SER A 110 8.69 -16.30 9.25
CA SER A 110 9.54 -16.22 8.04
C SER A 110 10.11 -17.57 7.56
N ARG A 111 10.07 -18.61 8.40
CA ARG A 111 10.51 -19.97 8.06
C ARG A 111 9.41 -20.87 7.51
N ASP A 112 8.15 -20.50 7.71
CA ASP A 112 6.97 -21.13 7.08
C ASP A 112 5.99 -20.06 6.57
N PRO A 113 6.42 -19.13 5.68
CA PRO A 113 5.62 -17.97 5.32
C PRO A 113 4.32 -18.32 4.59
N GLY A 114 4.23 -19.49 3.96
CA GLY A 114 3.02 -19.99 3.30
C GLY A 114 2.04 -20.71 4.23
N PHE A 115 2.36 -20.85 5.53
CA PHE A 115 1.62 -21.69 6.49
C PHE A 115 1.47 -23.14 6.01
N CYS A 116 2.48 -23.67 5.31
CA CYS A 116 2.47 -25.01 4.74
C CYS A 116 2.64 -26.10 5.80
N SER A 117 3.14 -25.74 7.00
CA SER A 117 3.44 -26.69 8.08
C SER A 117 4.28 -27.87 7.59
N PRO A 118 5.50 -27.61 7.05
CA PRO A 118 6.30 -28.65 6.43
C PRO A 118 6.68 -29.75 7.42
N ASP A 119 6.71 -30.99 6.94
CA ASP A 119 7.22 -32.16 7.64
C ASP A 119 8.33 -32.85 6.86
N GLY A 120 9.48 -33.05 7.52
CA GLY A 120 10.66 -33.63 6.89
C GLY A 120 11.61 -32.62 6.28
N GLY A 121 12.64 -33.13 5.61
CA GLY A 121 13.70 -32.34 5.01
C GLY A 121 13.35 -31.81 3.63
N PHE A 122 14.25 -31.03 3.06
CA PHE A 122 14.07 -30.31 1.79
C PHE A 122 13.68 -31.15 0.56
N ASP A 123 13.93 -32.46 0.58
CA ASP A 123 13.65 -33.39 -0.52
C ASP A 123 12.35 -34.19 -0.30
N ASP A 124 11.71 -34.05 0.86
CA ASP A 124 10.44 -34.71 1.17
C ASP A 124 9.26 -33.99 0.49
N GLU A 125 8.17 -34.74 0.23
CA GLU A 125 7.05 -34.24 -0.56
C GLU A 125 6.41 -32.98 0.05
N ASN A 126 6.29 -32.92 1.38
CA ASN A 126 5.84 -31.75 2.15
C ASN A 126 7.00 -31.18 3.00
N GLY A 127 8.22 -31.26 2.48
CA GLY A 127 9.42 -30.88 3.20
C GLY A 127 9.57 -29.38 3.43
N GLU A 128 10.57 -29.03 4.25
CA GLU A 128 11.06 -27.65 4.38
C GLU A 128 11.31 -27.03 2.99
N TYR A 129 11.13 -25.71 2.86
CA TYR A 129 11.24 -25.05 1.57
C TYR A 129 12.07 -23.77 1.62
N VAL A 130 11.99 -23.00 2.71
CA VAL A 130 12.88 -21.86 2.94
C VAL A 130 14.28 -22.34 3.33
N ARG A 131 15.28 -22.10 2.48
CA ARG A 131 16.66 -22.58 2.72
C ARG A 131 17.36 -21.78 3.83
N PRO A 132 18.41 -22.33 4.47
CA PRO A 132 19.23 -21.63 5.48
C PRO A 132 19.83 -20.29 5.03
N TRP A 133 20.07 -20.14 3.73
CA TRP A 133 20.61 -18.95 3.08
C TRP A 133 19.53 -18.05 2.45
N GLU A 134 18.25 -18.34 2.70
CA GLU A 134 17.13 -17.54 2.21
C GLU A 134 16.46 -16.80 3.36
N LEU A 135 16.09 -15.56 3.09
CA LEU A 135 15.30 -14.71 3.96
C LEU A 135 13.97 -14.37 3.28
N CYS A 136 12.85 -14.62 3.95
CA CYS A 136 11.56 -14.06 3.56
C CYS A 136 11.53 -12.59 4.00
N ILE A 137 11.52 -11.64 3.06
CA ILE A 137 11.69 -10.20 3.38
C ILE A 137 10.36 -9.45 3.63
N ASN A 138 9.24 -10.16 3.55
CA ASN A 138 7.90 -9.66 3.79
C ASN A 138 7.06 -10.71 4.51
N GLU A 139 5.94 -10.30 5.11
CA GLU A 139 4.90 -11.24 5.53
C GLU A 139 3.89 -11.42 4.40
N CYS A 140 3.27 -12.60 4.31
CA CYS A 140 2.31 -12.88 3.23
C CYS A 140 0.99 -12.14 3.39
N GLY A 141 0.65 -11.65 4.59
CA GLY A 141 -0.64 -11.03 4.85
C GLY A 141 -1.82 -11.94 4.58
N ASN A 142 -2.94 -11.31 4.23
CA ASN A 142 -4.17 -11.97 3.81
C ASN A 142 -4.09 -12.38 2.32
N GLY A 143 -3.15 -13.27 1.98
CA GLY A 143 -3.04 -13.83 0.62
C GLY A 143 -2.06 -13.15 -0.34
N GLY A 144 -1.24 -12.22 0.14
CA GLY A 144 -0.23 -11.53 -0.65
C GLY A 144 0.95 -12.45 -1.04
N PRO A 145 1.78 -12.01 -2.00
CA PRO A 145 2.94 -12.77 -2.44
C PRO A 145 4.01 -12.86 -1.35
N ILE A 146 4.80 -13.93 -1.42
CA ILE A 146 5.94 -14.20 -0.54
C ILE A 146 7.23 -13.94 -1.33
N MET A 147 8.16 -13.21 -0.73
CA MET A 147 9.41 -12.81 -1.36
C MET A 147 10.61 -13.44 -0.67
N TYR A 148 11.26 -14.39 -1.34
CA TYR A 148 12.46 -15.06 -0.87
C TYR A 148 13.71 -14.39 -1.45
N LEU A 149 14.52 -13.80 -0.58
CA LEU A 149 15.84 -13.28 -0.90
C LEU A 149 16.90 -14.35 -0.64
N ASP A 150 17.59 -14.80 -1.67
CA ASP A 150 18.73 -15.72 -1.59
C ASP A 150 20.02 -14.91 -1.33
N THR A 151 20.62 -15.05 -0.15
CA THR A 151 21.83 -14.30 0.22
C THR A 151 23.10 -14.81 -0.45
N ARG A 152 23.06 -15.94 -1.17
CA ARG A 152 24.25 -16.44 -1.89
C ARG A 152 24.43 -15.77 -3.25
N ASN A 153 23.36 -15.30 -3.87
CA ASN A 153 23.37 -14.69 -5.20
C ASN A 153 22.62 -13.35 -5.29
N GLY A 154 21.97 -12.90 -4.21
CA GLY A 154 21.24 -11.64 -4.16
C GLY A 154 19.92 -11.64 -4.95
N HIS A 155 19.35 -12.80 -5.28
CA HIS A 155 18.12 -12.88 -6.08
C HIS A 155 16.87 -12.91 -5.21
N ILE A 156 15.78 -12.34 -5.73
CA ILE A 156 14.44 -12.42 -5.15
C ILE A 156 13.57 -13.31 -6.03
N THR A 157 12.93 -14.29 -5.38
CA THR A 157 11.83 -15.07 -5.95
C THR A 157 10.53 -14.56 -5.34
N VAL A 158 9.56 -14.18 -6.17
CA VAL A 158 8.23 -13.71 -5.72
C VAL A 158 7.20 -14.76 -6.11
N ILE A 159 6.60 -15.40 -5.12
CA ILE A 159 5.57 -16.43 -5.32
C ILE A 159 4.23 -15.94 -4.78
N GLY A 160 3.15 -16.18 -5.50
CA GLY A 160 1.80 -16.00 -4.95
C GLY A 160 1.44 -17.09 -3.97
N GLN A 161 0.91 -16.74 -2.81
CA GLN A 161 0.51 -17.73 -1.80
C GLN A 161 -0.56 -18.69 -2.35
N GLU A 162 -1.58 -18.17 -3.04
CA GLU A 162 -2.67 -18.98 -3.58
C GLU A 162 -2.34 -19.57 -4.95
N SER A 163 -1.64 -18.81 -5.79
CA SER A 163 -1.34 -19.22 -7.16
C SER A 163 -0.23 -20.26 -7.24
N SER A 164 0.66 -20.30 -6.24
CA SER A 164 1.92 -21.06 -6.25
C SER A 164 2.78 -20.78 -7.49
N ARG A 165 2.58 -19.62 -8.14
CA ARG A 165 3.26 -19.21 -9.36
C ARG A 165 4.07 -17.96 -9.11
N CYS A 166 4.97 -17.66 -10.04
CA CYS A 166 5.69 -16.39 -10.01
C CYS A 166 4.71 -15.21 -10.15
N GLU A 167 4.74 -14.30 -9.19
CA GLU A 167 3.96 -13.06 -9.19
C GLU A 167 4.83 -11.81 -9.39
N ASP A 168 6.10 -11.97 -9.78
CA ASP A 168 6.93 -10.85 -10.19
C ASP A 168 6.45 -10.30 -11.55
N PRO A 169 5.88 -9.08 -11.61
CA PRO A 169 5.39 -8.51 -12.87
C PRO A 169 6.52 -8.19 -13.87
N GLY A 170 7.77 -8.10 -13.41
CA GLY A 170 8.95 -7.94 -14.25
C GLY A 170 9.41 -9.24 -14.92
N LEU A 171 8.83 -10.38 -14.52
CA LEU A 171 9.16 -11.72 -15.03
C LEU A 171 7.96 -12.40 -15.72
N SER A 172 7.02 -11.62 -16.26
CA SER A 172 5.89 -12.19 -17.01
C SER A 172 6.38 -12.96 -18.24
N GLY A 173 5.98 -14.24 -18.36
CA GLY A 173 6.25 -15.06 -19.55
C GLY A 173 7.56 -15.83 -19.54
N PHE A 174 8.31 -15.84 -18.43
CA PHE A 174 9.43 -16.75 -18.27
C PHE A 174 8.95 -18.18 -17.96
N PRO A 175 9.52 -19.22 -18.60
CA PRO A 175 9.11 -20.59 -18.35
C PRO A 175 9.53 -21.03 -16.94
N GLU A 176 8.56 -21.56 -16.19
CA GLU A 176 8.84 -22.28 -14.95
C GLU A 176 9.62 -23.57 -15.26
N ARG A 177 10.56 -23.92 -14.39
CA ARG A 177 11.27 -25.19 -14.48
C ARG A 177 10.36 -26.31 -13.98
N SER A 178 10.74 -27.56 -14.27
CA SER A 178 10.02 -28.71 -13.71
C SER A 178 10.06 -28.68 -12.19
N GLU A 179 8.89 -28.84 -11.59
CA GLU A 179 8.73 -28.99 -10.15
C GLU A 179 9.49 -30.22 -9.64
N GLY A 180 10.07 -30.08 -8.45
CA GLY A 180 10.70 -31.19 -7.73
C GLY A 180 9.66 -32.02 -6.96
N PRO A 181 10.10 -33.04 -6.21
CA PRO A 181 9.21 -33.85 -5.37
C PRO A 181 8.58 -33.05 -4.22
N ASN A 182 9.28 -32.03 -3.71
CA ASN A 182 8.79 -31.14 -2.67
C ASN A 182 7.86 -30.09 -3.28
N ARG A 183 6.56 -30.17 -2.96
CA ARG A 183 5.51 -29.29 -3.48
C ARG A 183 5.53 -27.88 -2.87
N ASN A 184 6.24 -27.68 -1.76
CA ASN A 184 6.46 -26.36 -1.15
C ASN A 184 7.65 -25.62 -1.79
N SER A 185 8.48 -26.31 -2.57
CA SER A 185 9.73 -25.76 -3.11
C SER A 185 9.50 -24.72 -4.21
N HIS A 186 9.98 -23.50 -4.01
CA HIS A 186 9.97 -22.41 -4.99
C HIS A 186 11.19 -22.40 -5.92
N ALA A 187 12.12 -23.37 -5.80
CA ALA A 187 13.38 -23.35 -6.54
C ALA A 187 13.24 -23.44 -8.08
N HIS A 188 12.08 -23.89 -8.56
CA HIS A 188 11.73 -24.03 -9.96
C HIS A 188 11.22 -22.73 -10.60
N LEU A 189 10.84 -21.75 -9.77
CA LEU A 189 10.32 -20.46 -10.22
C LEU A 189 11.45 -19.55 -10.72
N PRO A 190 11.15 -18.65 -11.67
CA PRO A 190 12.08 -17.61 -12.08
C PRO A 190 12.32 -16.62 -10.92
N SER A 191 13.49 -15.99 -10.93
CA SER A 191 13.93 -14.98 -9.95
C SER A 191 14.77 -13.93 -10.66
N ARG A 192 14.96 -12.77 -10.05
CA ARG A 192 15.88 -11.73 -10.56
C ARG A 192 16.68 -11.10 -9.43
N HIS A 193 17.76 -10.40 -9.77
CA HIS A 193 18.59 -9.74 -8.77
C HIS A 193 17.77 -8.70 -7.97
N ALA A 194 17.99 -8.61 -6.66
CA ALA A 194 17.25 -7.74 -5.75
C ALA A 194 17.31 -6.26 -6.18
N LYS A 195 18.46 -5.84 -6.72
CA LYS A 195 18.63 -4.51 -7.33
C LYS A 195 17.61 -4.24 -8.43
N GLU A 196 17.50 -5.14 -9.40
CA GLU A 196 16.58 -4.99 -10.53
C GLU A 196 15.13 -4.99 -10.04
N PHE A 197 14.82 -5.83 -9.05
CA PHE A 197 13.52 -5.87 -8.39
C PHE A 197 13.17 -4.53 -7.74
N PHE A 198 13.99 -4.06 -6.79
CA PHE A 198 13.69 -2.82 -6.06
C PHE A 198 13.77 -1.57 -6.94
N GLU A 199 14.63 -1.54 -7.97
CA GLU A 199 14.63 -0.47 -8.96
C GLU A 199 13.34 -0.44 -9.78
N TYR A 200 12.85 -1.60 -10.24
CA TYR A 200 11.55 -1.71 -10.90
C TYR A 200 10.44 -1.19 -9.99
N CYS A 201 10.45 -1.63 -8.74
CA CYS A 201 9.45 -1.28 -7.75
C CYS A 201 9.41 0.22 -7.42
N ARG A 202 10.58 0.79 -7.13
CA ARG A 202 10.75 2.21 -6.89
C ARG A 202 10.35 3.05 -8.11
N ASN A 203 10.69 2.61 -9.31
CA ASN A 203 10.28 3.28 -10.54
C ASN A 203 8.75 3.27 -10.73
N GLY A 204 8.07 2.21 -10.29
CA GLY A 204 6.61 2.15 -10.26
C GLY A 204 6.00 3.27 -9.42
N LEU A 205 6.49 3.46 -8.20
CA LEU A 205 6.06 4.54 -7.30
C LEU A 205 6.36 5.94 -7.87
N LEU A 206 7.58 6.15 -8.36
CA LEU A 206 7.99 7.45 -8.94
C LEU A 206 7.16 7.82 -10.18
N LYS A 207 6.75 6.84 -10.97
CA LYS A 207 5.90 7.03 -12.17
C LYS A 207 4.40 7.03 -11.85
N LEU A 208 4.03 6.80 -10.59
CA LEU A 208 2.64 6.61 -10.14
C LEU A 208 1.94 5.48 -10.92
N GLN A 209 2.67 4.38 -11.17
CA GLN A 209 2.06 3.14 -11.67
C GLN A 209 1.31 2.43 -10.55
N TRP A 210 1.82 2.54 -9.32
CA TRP A 210 1.13 2.14 -8.10
C TRP A 210 1.22 3.32 -7.13
N ILE A 211 0.15 3.56 -6.39
CA ILE A 211 0.03 4.72 -5.52
C ILE A 211 -0.33 4.23 -4.12
N PRO A 212 0.54 4.41 -3.11
CA PRO A 212 0.21 4.03 -1.74
C PRO A 212 -0.93 4.90 -1.20
N SER A 213 -1.93 4.27 -0.60
CA SER A 213 -3.00 4.91 0.17
C SER A 213 -2.73 4.70 1.66
N SER A 214 -2.38 5.76 2.39
CA SER A 214 -2.08 5.68 3.83
C SER A 214 -3.29 5.34 4.68
N GLU A 215 -4.48 5.77 4.26
CA GLU A 215 -5.73 5.52 4.97
C GLU A 215 -6.18 4.07 4.83
N ASP A 216 -6.17 3.55 3.61
CA ASP A 216 -6.55 2.16 3.31
C ASP A 216 -5.41 1.16 3.55
N ARG A 217 -4.20 1.69 3.83
CA ARG A 217 -2.96 0.93 4.02
C ARG A 217 -2.67 -0.08 2.91
N LYS A 218 -3.01 0.27 1.67
CA LYS A 218 -2.83 -0.56 0.46
C LYS A 218 -2.24 0.23 -0.70
N MET A 219 -1.84 -0.46 -1.76
CA MET A 219 -1.51 0.15 -3.06
C MET A 219 -2.75 0.29 -3.92
N VAL A 220 -2.84 1.42 -4.61
CA VAL A 220 -3.87 1.72 -5.60
C VAL A 220 -3.29 1.55 -7.00
N TYR A 221 -3.98 0.77 -7.82
CA TYR A 221 -3.60 0.33 -9.16
C TYR A 221 -4.53 0.95 -10.22
N GLU A 222 -4.16 0.88 -11.50
CA GLU A 222 -4.94 1.50 -12.59
C GLU A 222 -6.39 1.00 -12.70
N SER A 223 -6.68 -0.19 -12.20
CA SER A 223 -8.02 -0.77 -12.13
C SER A 223 -8.92 -0.15 -11.06
N ASP A 224 -8.34 0.52 -10.06
CA ASP A 224 -9.10 1.12 -8.96
C ASP A 224 -9.73 2.46 -9.37
N GLU A 225 -10.94 2.71 -8.88
CA GLU A 225 -11.71 3.91 -9.25
C GLU A 225 -10.98 5.20 -8.86
N GLU A 226 -10.24 5.18 -7.74
CA GLU A 226 -9.52 6.32 -7.17
C GLU A 226 -8.20 6.63 -7.89
N TYR A 227 -7.65 5.68 -8.67
CA TYR A 227 -6.30 5.79 -9.24
C TYR A 227 -6.11 7.05 -10.07
N GLY A 228 -7.06 7.36 -10.94
CA GLY A 228 -6.98 8.52 -11.83
C GLY A 228 -6.92 9.85 -11.05
N ASP A 229 -7.65 9.94 -9.96
CA ASP A 229 -7.72 11.13 -9.12
C ASP A 229 -6.47 11.27 -8.25
N LEU A 230 -6.04 10.20 -7.59
CA LEU A 230 -4.82 10.18 -6.80
C LEU A 230 -3.58 10.49 -7.66
N LYS A 231 -3.48 9.89 -8.84
CA LYS A 231 -2.39 10.17 -9.79
C LYS A 231 -2.34 11.64 -10.18
N ARG A 232 -3.52 12.25 -10.39
CA ARG A 232 -3.64 13.67 -10.68
C ARG A 232 -3.23 14.52 -9.48
N LEU A 233 -3.64 14.14 -8.27
CA LEU A 233 -3.31 14.82 -7.03
C LEU A 233 -1.79 14.87 -6.82
N PHE A 234 -1.11 13.72 -6.83
CA PHE A 234 0.36 13.65 -6.70
C PHE A 234 1.08 14.53 -7.73
N ARG A 235 0.67 14.48 -9.00
CA ARG A 235 1.26 15.30 -10.07
C ARG A 235 1.01 16.80 -9.88
N THR A 236 -0.19 17.17 -9.46
CA THR A 236 -0.56 18.58 -9.22
C THR A 236 0.29 19.20 -8.14
N TYR A 237 0.64 18.42 -7.11
CA TYR A 237 1.49 18.85 -6.01
C TYR A 237 2.98 18.53 -6.22
N GLY A 238 3.41 18.25 -7.45
CA GLY A 238 4.83 18.27 -7.83
C GLY A 238 5.59 16.95 -7.67
N TRP A 239 4.90 15.83 -7.45
CA TRP A 239 5.55 14.52 -7.44
C TRP A 239 6.19 14.19 -8.81
N PRO A 240 7.41 13.60 -8.86
CA PRO A 240 8.25 13.20 -7.72
C PRO A 240 9.31 14.23 -7.28
N HIS A 241 9.56 15.29 -8.05
CA HIS A 241 10.76 16.12 -7.84
C HIS A 241 10.57 17.34 -6.92
N ASN A 242 9.37 17.93 -6.89
CA ASN A 242 9.06 19.16 -6.16
C ASN A 242 7.79 18.97 -5.32
N PHE A 243 7.73 17.85 -4.60
CA PHE A 243 6.51 17.44 -3.90
C PHE A 243 6.19 18.38 -2.73
N ASN A 244 5.06 19.08 -2.83
CA ASN A 244 4.54 19.95 -1.78
C ASN A 244 3.60 19.14 -0.86
N SER A 245 4.17 18.49 0.15
CA SER A 245 3.43 17.64 1.09
C SER A 245 2.31 18.40 1.82
N ALA A 246 2.57 19.60 2.34
CA ALA A 246 1.57 20.39 3.06
C ALA A 246 0.37 20.77 2.18
N GLY A 247 0.62 21.14 0.92
CA GLY A 247 -0.45 21.40 -0.05
C GLY A 247 -1.20 20.13 -0.44
N PHE A 248 -0.47 19.02 -0.61
CA PHE A 248 -1.04 17.72 -0.92
C PHE A 248 -1.98 17.24 0.18
N ASP A 249 -1.57 17.27 1.46
CA ASP A 249 -2.39 16.82 2.59
C ASP A 249 -3.73 17.55 2.63
N SER A 250 -3.69 18.88 2.52
CA SER A 250 -4.91 19.71 2.48
C SER A 250 -5.84 19.33 1.32
N ALA A 251 -5.29 19.03 0.15
CA ALA A 251 -6.07 18.65 -1.02
C ALA A 251 -6.54 17.20 -0.99
N TYR A 252 -5.77 16.30 -0.40
CA TYR A 252 -6.14 14.91 -0.15
C TYR A 252 -7.36 14.87 0.77
N THR A 253 -7.35 15.60 1.89
CA THR A 253 -8.50 15.71 2.81
C THR A 253 -9.76 16.19 2.08
N ARG A 254 -9.67 17.26 1.28
CA ARG A 254 -10.81 17.75 0.49
C ARG A 254 -11.30 16.73 -0.54
N TRP A 255 -10.37 16.02 -1.18
CA TRP A 255 -10.71 14.99 -2.15
C TRP A 255 -11.42 13.80 -1.49
N ARG A 256 -10.97 13.36 -0.31
CA ARG A 256 -11.64 12.31 0.47
C ARG A 256 -13.06 12.71 0.88
N GLU A 257 -13.23 13.91 1.43
CA GLU A 257 -14.55 14.44 1.77
C GLU A 257 -15.48 14.48 0.54
N PHE A 258 -14.95 14.87 -0.62
CA PHE A 258 -15.69 14.80 -1.88
C PHE A 258 -16.08 13.37 -2.26
N ILE A 259 -15.20 12.37 -2.10
CA ILE A 259 -15.52 10.97 -2.38
C ILE A 259 -16.63 10.47 -1.46
N ASP A 260 -16.57 10.76 -0.16
CA ASP A 260 -17.59 10.37 0.80
C ASP A 260 -18.96 10.96 0.45
N VAL A 261 -19.00 12.26 0.13
CA VAL A 261 -20.24 12.93 -0.28
C VAL A 261 -20.76 12.37 -1.61
N LYS A 262 -19.87 12.08 -2.56
CA LYS A 262 -20.23 11.45 -3.83
C LYS A 262 -20.85 10.06 -3.60
N GLN A 263 -20.31 9.26 -2.69
CA GLN A 263 -20.87 7.96 -2.34
C GLN A 263 -22.25 8.09 -1.69
N ILE A 264 -22.44 9.05 -0.77
CA ILE A 264 -23.76 9.36 -0.19
C ILE A 264 -24.76 9.75 -1.27
N ALA A 265 -24.36 10.63 -2.20
CA ALA A 265 -25.19 11.06 -3.31
C ALA A 265 -25.57 9.87 -4.21
N ALA A 266 -24.61 9.00 -4.54
CA ALA A 266 -24.83 7.80 -5.33
C ALA A 266 -25.74 6.79 -4.63
N TYR A 267 -25.60 6.60 -3.32
CA TYR A 267 -26.48 5.74 -2.52
C TYR A 267 -27.92 6.30 -2.50
N CYS A 268 -28.08 7.59 -2.21
CA CYS A 268 -29.38 8.27 -2.25
C CYS A 268 -30.02 8.24 -3.66
N ALA A 269 -29.19 8.37 -4.71
CA ALA A 269 -29.63 8.25 -6.09
C ALA A 269 -30.01 6.80 -6.44
N LYS A 270 -29.31 5.79 -5.93
CA LYS A 270 -29.66 4.35 -6.10
C LYS A 270 -30.93 3.98 -5.34
N ASP A 271 -31.09 4.43 -4.11
CA ASP A 271 -32.34 4.25 -3.34
C ASP A 271 -33.51 4.89 -4.06
N ARG A 272 -33.31 6.11 -4.58
CA ARG A 272 -34.31 6.73 -5.43
C ARG A 272 -34.46 6.05 -6.77
N ALA A 273 -33.43 5.50 -7.39
CA ALA A 273 -33.54 4.74 -8.63
C ALA A 273 -34.26 3.41 -8.42
N ASN A 274 -34.18 2.81 -7.23
CA ASN A 274 -34.95 1.63 -6.83
C ASN A 274 -36.42 1.99 -6.55
N VAL A 275 -36.67 3.07 -5.79
CA VAL A 275 -38.02 3.66 -5.59
C VAL A 275 -38.59 4.20 -6.91
N MET A 276 -37.73 4.67 -7.81
CA MET A 276 -38.07 5.11 -9.16
C MET A 276 -38.12 3.94 -10.13
N LEU A 277 -37.54 2.76 -9.91
CA LEU A 277 -37.80 1.58 -10.73
C LEU A 277 -39.21 1.08 -10.43
N GLU A 278 -39.67 1.21 -9.18
CA GLU A 278 -41.07 1.04 -8.79
C GLU A 278 -42.00 2.14 -9.36
N LYS A 279 -41.49 3.36 -9.64
CA LYS A 279 -42.28 4.47 -10.24
C LYS A 279 -42.10 4.66 -11.76
N ALA A 280 -41.01 4.21 -12.38
CA ALA A 280 -40.61 4.38 -13.79
C ALA A 280 -41.20 3.28 -14.69
N ILE A 281 -42.22 2.59 -14.18
CA ILE A 281 -43.42 2.26 -14.96
C ILE A 281 -44.12 3.55 -15.48
N ALA A 282 -43.74 4.75 -15.02
CA ALA A 282 -44.18 6.03 -15.57
C ALA A 282 -43.03 7.04 -15.72
N GLY A 283 -42.56 7.24 -16.95
CA GLY A 283 -42.05 8.54 -17.44
C GLY A 283 -40.57 8.83 -17.24
N HIS A 284 -39.78 8.63 -18.31
CA HIS A 284 -38.38 9.06 -18.42
C HIS A 284 -38.21 10.59 -18.49
N GLY A 285 -37.20 11.11 -17.78
CA GLY A 285 -36.68 12.48 -17.87
C GLY A 285 -35.22 12.52 -17.39
N GLY A 286 -34.37 13.33 -18.04
CA GLY A 286 -32.91 13.20 -18.08
C GLY A 286 -32.07 13.84 -16.95
N TRP A 287 -30.75 13.75 -17.15
CA TRP A 287 -29.57 14.06 -16.31
C TRP A 287 -29.41 15.48 -15.70
N GLU A 288 -30.45 16.10 -15.15
CA GLU A 288 -30.32 17.24 -14.20
C GLU A 288 -30.20 16.78 -12.73
N GLY A 289 -30.39 15.48 -12.48
CA GLY A 289 -30.43 14.89 -11.14
C GLY A 289 -29.09 14.88 -10.39
N GLU A 290 -27.96 14.60 -11.06
CA GLU A 290 -26.68 14.38 -10.37
C GLU A 290 -26.18 15.62 -9.63
N ARG A 291 -26.25 16.82 -10.26
CA ARG A 291 -25.85 18.06 -9.59
C ARG A 291 -26.74 18.37 -8.40
N ALA A 292 -28.06 18.20 -8.55
CA ALA A 292 -29.01 18.46 -7.47
C ALA A 292 -28.83 17.47 -6.31
N GLU A 293 -28.52 16.21 -6.59
CA GLU A 293 -28.22 15.21 -5.55
C GLU A 293 -26.87 15.46 -4.87
N MET A 294 -25.84 15.88 -5.61
CA MET A 294 -24.57 16.30 -4.99
C MET A 294 -24.75 17.50 -4.05
N VAL A 295 -25.50 18.54 -4.46
CA VAL A 295 -25.80 19.69 -3.59
C VAL A 295 -26.57 19.25 -2.34
N LYS A 296 -27.56 18.36 -2.48
CA LYS A 296 -28.30 17.79 -1.33
C LYS A 296 -27.39 16.98 -0.42
N ALA A 297 -26.49 16.17 -0.98
CA ALA A 297 -25.55 15.35 -0.22
C ALA A 297 -24.56 16.23 0.55
N TRP A 298 -24.01 17.27 -0.08
CA TRP A 298 -23.17 18.27 0.59
C TRP A 298 -23.92 18.97 1.74
N LYS A 299 -25.15 19.42 1.48
CA LYS A 299 -25.98 20.07 2.49
C LYS A 299 -26.20 19.14 3.70
N LYS A 300 -26.60 17.90 3.43
CA LYS A 300 -26.82 16.88 4.46
C LYS A 300 -25.53 16.59 5.24
N HIS A 301 -24.40 16.42 4.54
CA HIS A 301 -23.10 16.19 5.16
C HIS A 301 -22.73 17.30 6.15
N PHE A 302 -22.89 18.57 5.76
CA PHE A 302 -22.64 19.69 6.67
C PHE A 302 -23.62 19.73 7.84
N GLU A 303 -24.92 19.54 7.60
CA GLU A 303 -25.94 19.52 8.66
C GLU A 303 -25.65 18.41 9.70
N ASP A 304 -25.41 17.18 9.24
CA ASP A 304 -25.11 16.02 10.09
C ASP A 304 -23.79 16.22 10.86
N SER A 305 -22.75 16.77 10.20
CA SER A 305 -21.45 17.03 10.83
C SER A 305 -21.54 18.15 11.86
N ILE A 306 -22.22 19.25 11.57
CA ILE A 306 -22.45 20.34 12.53
C ILE A 306 -23.20 19.81 13.76
N GLU A 307 -24.26 19.01 13.57
CA GLU A 307 -25.01 18.45 14.69
C GLU A 307 -24.12 17.55 15.57
N ARG A 308 -23.27 16.71 14.94
CA ARG A 308 -22.33 15.85 15.65
C ARG A 308 -21.31 16.65 16.45
N GLU A 309 -20.64 17.62 15.83
CA GLU A 309 -19.60 18.41 16.48
C GLU A 309 -20.19 19.32 17.57
N GLU A 310 -21.39 19.88 17.40
CA GLU A 310 -22.07 20.66 18.44
C GLU A 310 -22.42 19.81 19.67
N LYS A 311 -22.79 18.53 19.48
CA LYS A 311 -23.00 17.59 20.58
C LYS A 311 -21.69 17.26 21.30
N ASP A 312 -20.61 17.00 20.59
CA ASP A 312 -19.29 16.75 21.20
C ASP A 312 -18.81 17.98 21.97
N LEU A 313 -18.89 19.18 21.35
CA LEU A 313 -18.52 20.44 21.99
C LEU A 313 -19.30 20.67 23.29
N LYS A 314 -20.61 20.38 23.29
CA LYS A 314 -21.44 20.50 24.49
C LYS A 314 -20.95 19.54 25.58
N TRP A 315 -20.76 18.26 25.24
CA TRP A 315 -20.28 17.25 26.19
C TRP A 315 -18.93 17.67 26.80
N ARG A 316 -17.96 18.10 25.98
CA ARG A 316 -16.62 18.53 26.43
C ARG A 316 -16.64 19.79 27.30
N LYS A 317 -17.59 20.71 27.08
CA LYS A 317 -17.75 21.92 27.90
C LYS A 317 -18.44 21.65 29.24
N GLU A 318 -19.26 20.61 29.30
CA GLU A 318 -20.06 20.23 30.46
C GLU A 318 -19.42 19.02 31.17
N GLU A 319 -19.91 17.82 30.86
CA GLU A 319 -19.59 16.56 31.55
C GLU A 319 -18.12 16.13 31.38
N GLY A 320 -17.53 16.39 30.21
CA GLY A 320 -16.16 16.02 29.86
C GLY A 320 -15.10 17.05 30.25
N LYS A 321 -15.47 18.18 30.87
CA LYS A 321 -14.57 19.35 31.05
C LYS A 321 -13.28 19.05 31.81
N ASN A 322 -13.30 18.07 32.72
CA ASN A 322 -12.12 17.68 33.49
C ASN A 322 -11.15 16.78 32.71
N PHE A 323 -11.57 16.27 31.55
CA PHE A 323 -10.83 15.32 30.72
C PHE A 323 -10.35 15.93 29.40
N CYS A 324 -10.79 17.15 29.05
CA CYS A 324 -10.49 17.80 27.78
C CYS A 324 -9.58 19.02 27.96
N LYS A 325 -8.60 19.16 27.07
CA LYS A 325 -7.75 20.34 27.02
C LYS A 325 -8.50 21.48 26.32
N GLN A 326 -8.29 22.72 26.76
CA GLN A 326 -8.93 23.89 26.12
C GLN A 326 -8.60 24.01 24.62
N GLU A 327 -7.42 23.58 24.21
CA GLU A 327 -7.02 23.58 22.79
C GLU A 327 -7.91 22.67 21.94
N GLU A 328 -8.33 21.52 22.48
CA GLU A 328 -9.21 20.57 21.77
C GLU A 328 -10.61 21.16 21.61
N VAL A 329 -11.10 21.87 22.63
CA VAL A 329 -12.37 22.59 22.56
C VAL A 329 -12.33 23.68 21.49
N ARG A 330 -11.22 24.44 21.40
CA ARG A 330 -11.06 25.49 20.39
C ARG A 330 -11.03 24.93 18.96
N LYS A 331 -10.36 23.79 18.75
CA LYS A 331 -10.33 23.13 17.44
C LYS A 331 -11.73 22.75 16.96
N ILE A 332 -12.55 22.17 17.83
CA ILE A 332 -13.93 21.82 17.48
C ILE A 332 -14.77 23.08 17.18
N GLU A 333 -14.56 24.18 17.90
CA GLU A 333 -15.24 25.45 17.58
C GLU A 333 -14.86 26.01 16.20
N GLU A 334 -13.58 25.91 15.83
CA GLU A 334 -13.08 26.30 14.50
C GLU A 334 -13.67 25.38 13.42
N GLU A 335 -13.69 24.06 13.63
CA GLU A 335 -14.30 23.09 12.72
C GLU A 335 -15.80 23.36 12.50
N ILE A 336 -16.59 23.61 13.55
CA ILE A 336 -18.01 23.95 13.43
C ILE A 336 -18.20 25.22 12.60
N LYS A 337 -17.32 26.22 12.78
CA LYS A 337 -17.39 27.47 12.02
C LYS A 337 -17.14 27.22 10.54
N ASP A 338 -16.13 26.43 10.20
CA ASP A 338 -15.78 26.08 8.82
C ASP A 338 -16.89 25.27 8.16
N LEU A 339 -17.50 24.31 8.88
CA LEU A 339 -18.67 23.55 8.41
C LEU A 339 -19.88 24.45 8.14
N LYS A 340 -20.15 25.44 9.00
CA LYS A 340 -21.24 26.43 8.80
C LYS A 340 -20.97 27.31 7.59
N GLU A 341 -19.73 27.72 7.36
CA GLU A 341 -19.34 28.46 6.16
C GLU A 341 -19.51 27.60 4.90
N GLY A 342 -19.13 26.33 4.96
CA GLY A 342 -19.36 25.34 3.91
C GLY A 342 -20.83 25.18 3.56
N LEU A 343 -21.70 25.08 4.56
CA LEU A 343 -23.17 25.00 4.40
C LEU A 343 -23.77 26.25 3.73
N MET A 344 -23.33 27.44 4.14
CA MET A 344 -23.79 28.70 3.51
C MET A 344 -23.35 28.82 2.05
N ASN A 345 -22.22 28.21 1.70
CA ASN A 345 -21.61 28.26 0.37
C ASN A 345 -21.68 26.92 -0.37
N VAL A 346 -22.71 26.10 -0.11
CA VAL A 346 -22.81 24.73 -0.64
C VAL A 346 -22.67 24.64 -2.16
N ASP A 347 -23.13 25.66 -2.91
CA ASP A 347 -23.01 25.73 -4.37
C ASP A 347 -21.56 25.90 -4.88
N ARG A 348 -20.63 26.30 -4.00
CA ARG A 348 -19.20 26.44 -4.30
C ARG A 348 -18.39 25.18 -4.01
N GLN A 349 -19.01 24.18 -3.38
CA GLN A 349 -18.35 22.91 -3.09
C GLN A 349 -17.97 22.16 -4.38
N PRO A 350 -16.92 21.33 -4.35
CA PRO A 350 -16.50 20.58 -5.52
C PRO A 350 -17.60 19.63 -5.98
N MET A 351 -17.93 19.73 -7.27
CA MET A 351 -18.90 18.85 -7.95
C MET A 351 -18.22 17.77 -8.78
N THR A 352 -16.89 17.81 -8.85
CA THR A 352 -16.04 16.85 -9.56
C THR A 352 -14.75 16.66 -8.79
N ALA A 353 -14.14 15.48 -8.93
CA ALA A 353 -12.85 15.18 -8.31
C ALA A 353 -11.75 16.15 -8.76
N GLU A 354 -11.75 16.55 -10.05
CA GLU A 354 -10.81 17.54 -10.57
C GLU A 354 -10.87 18.86 -9.79
N LYS A 355 -12.06 19.32 -9.42
CA LYS A 355 -12.21 20.56 -8.62
C LYS A 355 -11.77 20.35 -7.18
N ALA A 356 -12.00 19.18 -6.60
CA ALA A 356 -11.57 18.87 -5.23
C ALA A 356 -10.03 18.85 -5.10
N VAL A 357 -9.35 18.37 -6.14
CA VAL A 357 -7.88 18.22 -6.20
C VAL A 357 -7.14 19.54 -6.42
N ARG A 358 -7.78 20.55 -7.04
CA ARG A 358 -7.10 21.82 -7.37
C ARG A 358 -6.69 22.60 -6.09
N PRO A 359 -5.56 23.31 -6.12
CA PRO A 359 -5.23 24.29 -5.09
C PRO A 359 -6.34 25.35 -4.99
N LEU A 360 -6.68 25.75 -3.77
CA LEU A 360 -7.65 26.82 -3.50
C LEU A 360 -7.11 28.21 -3.88
#